data_AF-A0A7H1N603-F1
#
_entry.id   AF-A0A7H1N603-F1
#
_cell.length_a   1.000
_cell.length_b   1.000
_cell.length_c   1.000
_cell.angle_alpha   90.00
_cell.angle_beta   90.00
_cell.angle_gamma   90.00
#
_symmetry.space_group_name_H-M   'P 1'
#
loop_
_entity.id
_entity.type
_entity.pdbx_description
1 polymer ?
#
loop_
_entity_poly.entity_id
_entity_poly.type
_entity_poly.pdbx_seq_one_letter_code
_entity_poly.pdbx_strand_id
1 'polypeptide(L)'
;MVVRVSGSHNEGQKAVAQVLAKLDVTLERGLTSAEAGKRLAQYGSNAIVEKEKSLLSKVVGYFTGPIAYMIEAAALAVLMCAFD
;
A
#
# COMPACT_ATOMS: atom_id res chain seq x y z
N MET A 1 4.64 -24.42 11.14
CA MET A 1 4.35 -23.77 9.85
C MET A 1 5.24 -22.53 9.74
N VAL A 2 6.34 -22.61 9.00
CA VAL A 2 7.34 -21.52 8.89
C VAL A 2 7.05 -20.76 7.59
N VAL A 3 6.61 -19.50 7.72
CA VAL A 3 6.30 -18.63 6.59
C VAL A 3 7.61 -18.23 5.90
N ARG A 4 7.79 -18.63 4.63
CA ARG A 4 8.91 -18.19 3.79
C ARG A 4 8.51 -16.92 3.05
N VAL A 5 9.23 -15.83 3.29
CA VAL A 5 9.09 -14.56 2.58
C VAL A 5 9.87 -14.66 1.26
N SER A 6 9.18 -14.47 0.13
CA SER A 6 9.79 -14.45 -1.21
C SER A 6 10.09 -13.01 -1.61
N GLY A 7 11.36 -12.65 -1.62
CA GLY A 7 11.90 -11.37 -2.07
C GLY A 7 13.37 -11.55 -2.47
N SER A 8 13.80 -10.93 -3.56
CA SER A 8 15.06 -11.21 -4.25
C SER A 8 16.31 -11.16 -3.33
N HIS A 9 17.09 -12.24 -3.42
CA HIS A 9 18.52 -12.42 -3.09
C HIS A 9 18.99 -12.25 -1.63
N ASN A 10 18.90 -13.35 -0.88
CA ASN A 10 19.87 -13.79 0.13
C ASN A 10 20.12 -12.87 1.36
N GLU A 11 19.18 -11.98 1.72
CA GLU A 11 19.25 -11.25 3.00
C GLU A 11 18.49 -11.93 4.14
N GLY A 12 17.40 -12.64 3.84
CA GLY A 12 16.61 -13.40 4.84
C GLY A 12 17.30 -14.65 5.40
N GLN A 13 18.46 -15.04 4.87
CA GLN A 13 19.28 -16.18 5.31
C GLN A 13 20.62 -15.77 5.93
N LYS A 14 20.88 -14.47 6.10
CA LYS A 14 22.14 -14.00 6.72
C LYS A 14 22.18 -14.41 8.18
N ALA A 15 23.36 -14.84 8.64
CA ALA A 15 23.57 -15.16 10.05
C ALA A 15 23.19 -13.93 10.91
N VAL A 16 22.47 -14.16 12.00
CA VAL A 16 21.94 -13.11 12.89
C VAL A 16 23.04 -12.14 13.32
N ALA A 17 24.25 -12.65 13.59
CA ALA A 17 25.42 -11.85 13.92
C ALA A 17 25.81 -10.82 12.83
N GLN A 18 25.69 -11.16 11.55
CA GLN A 18 26.01 -10.26 10.44
C GLN A 18 24.96 -9.15 10.29
N VAL A 19 23.70 -9.46 10.57
CA VAL A 19 22.61 -8.46 10.55
C VAL A 19 22.76 -7.49 11.72
N LEU A 20 23.09 -7.99 12.91
CA LEU A 20 23.34 -7.15 14.09
C LEU A 20 24.54 -6.22 13.92
N ALA A 21 25.62 -6.72 13.33
CA ALA A 21 26.77 -5.89 12.98
C ALA A 21 26.41 -4.81 11.95
N LYS A 22 25.59 -5.14 10.95
CA LYS A 22 25.14 -4.16 9.94
C LYS A 22 24.17 -3.12 10.51
N LEU A 23 23.35 -3.50 11.49
CA LEU A 23 22.38 -2.60 12.12
C LEU A 23 22.96 -1.86 13.33
N ASP A 24 24.18 -2.18 13.76
CA ASP A 24 24.84 -1.62 14.95
C ASP A 24 23.91 -1.71 16.19
N VAL A 25 23.43 -2.92 16.48
CA VAL A 25 22.53 -3.18 17.62
C VAL A 25 23.04 -4.37 18.43
N THR A 26 23.00 -4.22 19.75
CA THR A 26 23.27 -5.31 20.68
C THR A 26 21.96 -6.02 21.03
N LEU A 27 21.93 -7.36 20.99
CA LEU A 27 20.73 -8.15 21.28
C LEU A 27 20.17 -7.95 22.70
N GLU A 28 21.05 -7.78 23.69
CA GLU A 28 20.65 -7.74 25.10
C GLU A 28 20.00 -6.41 25.53
N ARG A 29 20.43 -5.29 24.94
CA ARG A 29 19.94 -3.94 25.27
C ARG A 29 19.07 -3.30 24.19
N GLY A 30 19.08 -3.82 22.96
CA GLY A 30 18.38 -3.20 21.83
C GLY A 30 18.99 -1.85 21.44
N LEU A 31 18.18 -0.98 20.81
CA LEU A 31 18.58 0.39 20.48
C LEU A 31 18.47 1.30 21.70
N THR A 32 19.37 2.27 21.81
CA THR A 32 19.18 3.38 22.76
C THR A 32 18.07 4.32 22.30
N SER A 33 17.47 5.08 23.23
CA SER A 33 16.43 6.07 22.90
C SER A 33 16.92 7.13 21.89
N ALA A 34 18.21 7.52 21.97
CA ALA A 34 18.82 8.46 21.04
C ALA A 34 18.95 7.89 19.63
N GLU A 35 19.33 6.62 19.48
CA GLU A 35 19.42 5.95 18.18
C GLU A 35 18.04 5.67 17.59
N ALA A 36 17.07 5.29 18.43
CA ALA A 36 15.68 5.13 18.01
C ALA A 36 15.12 6.45 17.45
N GLY A 37 15.39 7.59 18.12
CA GLY A 37 15.01 8.91 17.64
C GLY A 37 15.68 9.30 16.31
N LYS A 38 16.99 9.04 16.18
CA LYS A 38 17.72 9.28 14.92
C LYS A 38 17.14 8.46 13.76
N ARG A 39 16.83 7.18 13.99
CA ARG A 39 16.22 6.31 12.97
C ARG A 39 14.80 6.74 12.63
N LEU A 40 14.01 7.17 13.62
CA LEU A 40 12.67 7.68 13.37
C LEU A 40 12.70 8.95 12.50
N ALA A 41 13.68 9.83 12.71
CA ALA A 41 13.89 11.00 11.86
C ALA A 41 14.37 10.65 10.44
N GLN A 42 15.19 9.60 10.30
CA GLN A 42 15.75 9.19 9.01
C GLN A 42 14.77 8.39 8.14
N TYR A 43 14.05 7.44 8.73
CA TYR A 43 13.17 6.51 8.01
C TYR A 43 11.70 6.90 8.07
N GLY A 44 11.34 7.83 8.96
CA GLY A 44 9.97 8.21 9.22
C GLY A 44 9.22 7.16 10.05
N SER A 45 7.94 7.44 10.31
CA SER A 45 7.07 6.50 11.01
C SER A 45 6.82 5.27 10.14
N ASN A 46 6.98 4.07 10.72
CA ASN A 46 6.67 2.80 10.05
C ASN A 46 5.15 2.56 10.02
N ALA A 47 4.42 3.49 9.41
CA ALA A 47 2.98 3.43 9.24
C ALA A 47 2.63 3.57 7.75
N ILE A 48 1.84 2.64 7.24
CA ILE A 48 1.26 2.77 5.90
C ILE A 48 0.15 3.81 6.01
N VAL A 49 0.33 4.96 5.34
CA VAL A 49 -0.69 6.00 5.32
C VAL A 49 -1.85 5.54 4.44
N GLU A 50 -2.99 5.24 5.05
CA GLU A 50 -4.22 4.96 4.32
C GLU A 50 -4.73 6.23 3.63
N LYS A 51 -4.91 6.16 2.31
CA LYS A 51 -5.54 7.23 1.54
C LYS A 51 -7.05 7.04 1.59
N GLU A 52 -7.70 7.73 2.52
CA GLU A 52 -9.15 7.78 2.52
C GLU A 52 -9.66 8.51 1.27
N LYS A 53 -10.35 7.77 0.40
CA LYS A 53 -11.18 8.36 -0.65
C LYS A 53 -12.58 8.56 -0.10
N SER A 54 -13.07 9.78 -0.20
CA SER A 54 -14.44 10.12 0.19
C SER A 54 -15.46 9.25 -0.55
N LEU A 55 -16.58 8.97 0.10
CA LEU A 55 -17.65 8.15 -0.50
C LEU A 55 -18.16 8.76 -1.81
N LEU A 56 -18.31 10.09 -1.87
CA LEU A 56 -18.70 10.81 -3.09
C LEU A 56 -17.68 10.60 -4.23
N SER A 57 -16.37 10.65 -3.93
CA SER A 57 -15.33 10.44 -4.95
C SER A 57 -15.38 9.02 -5.52
N LYS A 58 -15.70 8.01 -4.69
CA LYS A 58 -15.90 6.64 -5.15
C LYS A 58 -17.14 6.53 -6.04
N VAL A 59 -18.26 7.11 -5.63
CA VAL A 59 -19.52 7.10 -6.40
C VAL A 59 -19.32 7.71 -7.78
N VAL A 60 -18.78 8.94 -7.87
CA VAL A 60 -18.51 9.59 -9.16
C VAL A 60 -17.52 8.78 -10.01
N GLY A 61 -16.53 8.15 -9.38
CA GLY A 61 -15.61 7.24 -10.06
C GLY A 61 -16.28 6.04 -10.72
N TYR A 62 -17.34 5.48 -10.11
CA TYR A 62 -18.08 4.35 -10.69
C TYR A 62 -18.89 4.74 -11.93
N PHE A 63 -19.42 5.98 -11.99
CA PHE A 63 -20.21 6.48 -13.12
C PHE A 63 -19.38 7.09 -14.25
N THR A 64 -18.07 7.29 -14.07
CA THR A 64 -17.17 7.89 -15.08
C THR A 64 -16.38 6.85 -15.89
N GLY A 65 -16.75 5.57 -15.80
CA GLY A 65 -16.08 4.48 -16.51
C GLY A 65 -16.62 4.23 -17.93
N PRO A 66 -15.82 3.67 -18.85
CA PRO A 66 -16.25 3.32 -20.21
C PRO A 66 -17.50 2.42 -20.26
N ILE A 67 -17.65 1.52 -19.28
CA ILE A 67 -18.80 0.60 -19.21
C ILE A 67 -20.09 1.36 -18.84
N ALA A 68 -20.02 2.34 -17.93
CA ALA A 68 -21.17 3.15 -17.55
C ALA A 68 -21.68 3.98 -18.75
N TYR A 69 -20.77 4.61 -19.50
CA TYR A 69 -21.13 5.35 -20.71
C TYR A 69 -21.82 4.50 -21.77
N MET A 70 -21.40 3.24 -21.94
CA MET A 70 -22.05 2.32 -22.90
C MET A 70 -23.50 2.02 -22.52
N ILE A 71 -23.80 1.89 -21.22
CA ILE A 71 -25.17 1.66 -20.72
C ILE A 71 -26.01 2.92 -20.91
N GLU A 72 -25.46 4.10 -20.60
CA GLU A 72 -26.14 5.38 -20.80
C GLU A 72 -26.48 5.61 -22.27
N ALA A 73 -25.54 5.34 -23.19
CA ALA A 73 -25.76 5.46 -24.63
C ALA A 73 -26.86 4.50 -25.14
N ALA A 74 -26.87 3.25 -24.66
CA ALA A 74 -27.92 2.29 -25.01
C ALA A 74 -29.29 2.73 -24.49
N ALA A 75 -29.37 3.25 -23.25
CA ALA A 75 -30.61 3.78 -22.69
C ALA A 75 -31.15 4.97 -23.49
N LEU A 76 -30.27 5.90 -23.91
CA LEU A 76 -30.63 7.03 -24.76
C LEU A 76 -31.11 6.57 -26.16
N ALA A 77 -30.44 5.59 -26.75
CA ALA A 77 -30.84 5.04 -28.05
C ALA A 77 -32.22 4.36 -27.98
N VAL A 78 -32.47 3.56 -26.93
CA VAL A 78 -33.78 2.93 -26.68
C VAL A 78 -34.84 4.00 -26.46
N LEU A 79 -34.54 5.01 -25.64
CA LEU A 79 -35.47 6.12 -25.39
C LEU A 79 -35.83 6.81 -26.70
N MET A 80 -34.82 7.17 -27.52
CA MET A 80 -35.04 7.84 -28.79
C MET A 80 -35.87 7.00 -29.77
N CYS A 81 -35.62 5.70 -29.88
CA CYS A 81 -36.42 4.79 -30.71
C CYS A 81 -37.85 4.56 -30.19
N ALA A 82 -38.13 4.80 -28.90
CA ALA A 82 -39.45 4.60 -28.33
C ALA A 82 -40.44 5.77 -28.60
N PHE A 83 -39.96 6.88 -29.17
CA PHE A 83 -40.77 8.07 -29.50
C PHE A 83 -41.09 8.23 -31.00
N ASP A 84 -40.68 7.30 -31.85
CA ASP A 84 -41.03 7.20 -33.28
C ASP A 84 -42.07 6.08 -33.49
#